data_AF-A0A327NRN3-F1
#
_entry.id   AF-A0A327NRN3-F1
#
_cell.length_a   1.000
_cell.length_b   1.000
_cell.length_c   1.000
_cell.angle_alpha   90.00
_cell.angle_beta   90.00
_cell.angle_gamma   90.00
#
_symmetry.space_group_name_H-M   'P 1'
#
loop_
_entity.id
_entity.type
_entity.pdbx_description
1 polymer ?
#
loop_
_entity_poly.entity_id
_entity_poly.type
_entity_poly.pdbx_seq_one_letter_code
_entity_poly.pdbx_strand_id
1 'polypeptide(L)'
;MKSWKVVLLVIALLAVAPDLMAQCAMCRGTVESTVSNGRSIVASDLNLGILYLLLAPYLIVASIGYLWYRNSKREHGRRIEIAGRVRRAMSQM
;
A
#
# COMPACT_ATOMS: atom_id res chain seq x y z
N MET A 1 -4.24 38.14 5.69
CA MET A 1 -4.48 37.64 7.07
C MET A 1 -5.11 36.23 7.15
N LYS A 2 -5.71 35.67 6.08
CA LYS A 2 -6.35 34.35 6.11
C LYS A 2 -5.34 33.19 6.12
N SER A 3 -4.21 33.34 5.43
CA SER A 3 -3.16 32.32 5.29
C SER A 3 -2.44 32.02 6.60
N TRP A 4 -2.24 33.02 7.46
CA TRP A 4 -1.57 32.84 8.76
C TRP A 4 -2.41 31.99 9.72
N LYS A 5 -3.73 32.15 9.71
CA LYS A 5 -4.64 31.31 10.51
C LYS A 5 -4.59 29.85 10.06
N VAL A 6 -4.48 29.60 8.76
CA VAL A 6 -4.34 28.23 8.21
C VAL A 6 -3.00 27.64 8.62
N VAL A 7 -1.90 28.40 8.50
CA VAL A 7 -0.57 27.95 8.93
C VAL A 7 -0.53 27.65 10.43
N LEU A 8 -1.09 28.53 11.26
CA LEU A 8 -1.20 28.29 12.71
C LEU A 8 -2.05 27.06 13.04
N LEU A 9 -3.15 26.83 12.31
CA LEU A 9 -4.03 25.69 12.52
C LEU A 9 -3.35 24.37 12.11
N VAL A 10 -2.56 24.38 11.03
CA VAL A 10 -1.72 23.24 10.62
C VAL A 10 -0.64 22.95 11.66
N ILE A 11 0.05 23.98 12.18
CA ILE A 11 1.07 23.83 13.23
C ILE A 11 0.44 23.29 14.52
N ALA A 12 -0.73 23.79 14.91
CA ALA A 12 -1.46 23.31 16.08
C ALA A 12 -1.90 21.84 15.92
N LEU A 13 -2.35 21.44 14.73
CA LEU A 13 -2.75 20.06 14.47
C LEU A 13 -1.55 19.09 14.50
N LEU A 14 -0.39 19.53 14.02
CA LEU A 14 0.87 18.77 14.11
C LEU A 14 1.40 18.67 15.55
N ALA A 15 1.15 19.68 16.38
CA ALA A 15 1.55 19.69 17.79
C ALA A 15 0.68 18.77 18.68
N VAL A 16 -0.52 18.39 18.21
CA VAL A 16 -1.40 17.41 18.87
C VAL A 16 -1.26 16.02 18.24
N ALA A 17 -0.25 15.80 17.38
CA ALA A 17 0.08 14.46 16.95
C ALA A 17 0.39 13.62 18.20
N PRO A 18 -0.39 12.56 18.50
CA PRO A 18 -0.08 11.70 19.63
C PRO A 18 1.31 11.11 19.42
N ASP A 19 2.04 10.86 20.50
CA ASP A 19 3.26 10.05 20.45
C ASP A 19 2.99 8.83 19.57
N LEU A 20 3.71 8.70 18.46
CA LEU A 20 3.70 7.52 17.59
C LEU A 20 4.35 6.31 18.29
N MET A 21 4.09 6.14 19.59
CA MET A 21 4.24 4.88 20.31
C MET A 21 3.14 3.96 19.81
N ALA A 22 3.49 3.22 18.77
CA ALA A 22 2.67 2.20 18.15
C ALA A 22 1.99 1.35 19.23
N GLN A 23 0.66 1.45 19.33
CA GLN A 23 -0.27 0.36 19.08
C GLN A 23 -1.68 0.67 19.61
N CYS A 24 -2.68 0.29 18.81
CA CYS A 24 -4.07 0.17 19.24
C CYS A 24 -4.13 -0.60 20.57
N ALA A 25 -5.07 -0.24 21.45
CA ALA A 25 -5.22 -0.81 22.81
C ALA A 25 -5.18 -2.36 22.85
N MET A 26 -5.60 -3.03 21.77
CA MET A 26 -5.48 -4.47 21.58
C MET A 26 -4.05 -5.00 21.58
N CYS A 27 -3.14 -4.39 20.82
CA CYS A 27 -1.78 -4.92 20.69
C CYS A 27 -0.94 -4.58 21.95
N ARG A 28 -1.21 -3.45 22.62
CA ARG A 28 -0.59 -3.11 23.91
C ARG A 28 -0.93 -4.12 25.02
N GLY A 29 -2.19 -4.55 25.12
CA GLY A 29 -2.61 -5.54 26.12
C GLY A 29 -1.97 -6.93 25.93
N THR A 30 -1.77 -7.36 24.69
CA THR A 30 -1.08 -8.63 24.38
C THR A 30 0.42 -8.55 24.71
N VAL A 31 1.07 -7.42 24.45
CA VAL A 31 2.49 -7.22 24.81
C VAL A 31 2.69 -7.17 26.32
N GLU A 32 1.88 -6.38 27.02
CA GLU A 32 2.00 -6.21 28.47
C GLU A 32 1.75 -7.52 29.24
N SER A 33 0.77 -8.31 28.80
CA SER A 33 0.54 -9.66 29.35
C SER A 33 1.69 -10.63 29.03
N THR A 34 2.34 -10.52 27.88
CA THR A 34 3.45 -11.42 27.51
C THR A 34 4.76 -11.05 28.20
N VAL A 35 5.01 -9.75 28.42
CA VAL A 35 6.13 -9.23 29.20
C VAL A 35 5.96 -9.55 30.69
N SER A 36 4.75 -9.37 31.25
CA SER A 36 4.43 -9.72 32.64
C SER A 36 4.60 -11.22 32.95
N ASN A 37 4.38 -12.08 31.95
CA ASN A 37 4.65 -13.52 32.03
C ASN A 37 6.12 -13.92 31.72
N GLY A 38 7.05 -12.97 31.68
CA GLY A 38 8.49 -13.23 31.51
C GLY A 38 8.95 -13.59 30.08
N ARG A 39 8.09 -13.42 29.06
CA ARG A 39 8.38 -13.75 27.65
C ARG A 39 8.63 -12.49 26.81
N SER A 40 9.63 -11.70 27.19
CA SER A 40 10.00 -10.43 26.53
C SER A 40 10.39 -10.55 25.05
N ILE A 41 10.83 -11.73 24.59
CA ILE A 41 11.21 -11.97 23.18
C ILE A 41 10.02 -11.82 22.22
N VAL A 42 8.80 -12.10 22.69
CA VAL A 42 7.58 -11.98 21.87
C VAL A 42 7.20 -10.51 21.61
N ALA A 43 7.64 -9.58 22.47
CA ALA A 43 7.35 -8.15 22.31
C ALA A 43 8.13 -7.52 21.15
N SER A 44 9.38 -7.96 20.90
CA SER A 44 10.21 -7.44 19.80
C SER A 44 9.76 -7.94 18.41
N ASP A 45 9.13 -9.11 18.33
CA ASP A 45 8.69 -9.74 17.08
C ASP A 45 7.36 -9.15 16.54
N LEU A 46 6.60 -8.47 17.40
CA LEU A 46 5.30 -7.91 17.03
C LEU A 46 5.39 -6.76 16.02
N ASN A 47 6.44 -5.94 16.09
CA ASN A 47 6.66 -4.85 15.12
C ASN A 47 6.99 -5.40 13.72
N LEU A 48 7.68 -6.53 13.64
CA LEU A 48 7.90 -7.25 12.38
C LEU A 48 6.58 -7.83 11.84
N GLY A 49 5.74 -8.37 12.72
CA GLY A 49 4.39 -8.85 12.35
C GLY A 49 3.50 -7.76 11.75
N ILE A 50 3.51 -6.55 12.32
CA ILE A 50 2.73 -5.41 11.79
C ILE A 50 3.27 -4.99 10.42
N LEU A 51 4.58 -4.88 10.26
CA LEU A 51 5.20 -4.56 8.97
C LEU A 51 4.88 -5.63 7.91
N TYR A 52 4.89 -6.90 8.29
CA TYR A 52 4.56 -8.01 7.39
C TYR A 52 3.09 -7.96 6.93
N LEU A 53 2.15 -7.80 7.87
CA LEU A 53 0.72 -7.70 7.56
C LEU A 53 0.37 -6.46 6.75
N LEU A 54 1.08 -5.35 6.97
CA LEU A 54 0.90 -4.13 6.18
C LEU A 54 1.49 -4.27 4.78
N LEU A 55 2.65 -4.90 4.63
CA LEU A 55 3.34 -5.06 3.34
C LEU A 55 2.62 -6.05 2.41
N ALA A 56 2.04 -7.12 2.95
CA ALA A 56 1.38 -8.17 2.17
C ALA A 56 0.31 -7.67 1.16
N PRO A 57 -0.69 -6.85 1.55
CA PRO A 57 -1.70 -6.38 0.61
C PRO A 57 -1.11 -5.50 -0.51
N TYR A 58 -0.09 -4.68 -0.23
CA TYR A 58 0.56 -3.87 -1.26
C TYR A 58 1.31 -4.73 -2.28
N LEU A 59 2.01 -5.77 -1.84
CA LEU A 59 2.72 -6.68 -2.73
C LEU A 59 1.74 -7.48 -3.62
N ILE A 60 0.61 -7.91 -3.07
CA ILE A 60 -0.44 -8.59 -3.84
C ILE A 60 -1.01 -7.67 -4.91
N VAL A 61 -1.37 -6.43 -4.57
CA VAL A 61 -1.92 -5.47 -5.54
C VAL A 61 -0.87 -5.10 -6.60
N ALA A 62 0.38 -4.87 -6.20
CA ALA A 62 1.46 -4.54 -7.13
C ALA A 62 1.74 -5.67 -8.12
N SER A 63 1.77 -6.93 -7.66
CA SER A 63 2.01 -8.09 -8.51
C SER A 63 0.87 -8.31 -9.51
N ILE A 64 -0.38 -8.25 -9.08
CA ILE A 64 -1.55 -8.35 -9.96
C ILE A 64 -1.55 -7.20 -10.98
N GLY A 65 -1.33 -5.96 -10.54
CA GLY A 65 -1.27 -4.79 -11.41
C GLY A 65 -0.18 -4.91 -12.47
N TYR A 66 1.01 -5.39 -12.09
CA TYR A 66 2.11 -5.61 -13.02
C TYR A 66 1.80 -6.69 -14.06
N LEU A 67 1.24 -7.83 -13.64
CA LEU A 67 0.85 -8.90 -14.55
C LEU A 67 -0.24 -8.45 -15.53
N TRP A 68 -1.23 -7.71 -15.02
CA TRP A 68 -2.30 -7.14 -15.85
C TRP A 68 -1.76 -6.15 -16.88
N TYR A 69 -0.89 -5.22 -16.47
CA TYR A 69 -0.26 -4.25 -17.38
C TYR A 69 0.55 -4.95 -18.48
N ARG A 70 1.35 -5.95 -18.09
CA ARG A 70 2.16 -6.73 -19.05
C ARG A 70 1.29 -7.46 -20.07
N ASN A 71 0.18 -8.06 -19.63
CA ASN A 71 -0.73 -8.77 -20.52
C ASN A 71 -1.49 -7.81 -21.45
N SER A 72 -2.00 -6.70 -20.90
CA SER A 72 -2.72 -5.66 -21.64
C SER A 72 -1.86 -5.06 -22.76
N LYS A 73 -0.59 -4.78 -22.48
CA LYS A 73 0.35 -4.26 -23.50
C LYS A 73 0.58 -5.24 -24.65
N ARG A 74 0.63 -6.55 -24.37
CA ARG A 74 0.78 -7.60 -25.40
C ARG A 74 -0.47 -7.73 -26.26
N GLU A 75 -1.64 -7.69 -25.63
CA GLU A 75 -2.93 -7.78 -26.32
C GLU A 75 -3.14 -6.57 -27.25
N HIS A 76 -2.77 -5.36 -26.82
CA HIS A 76 -2.86 -4.18 -27.66
C HIS A 76 -2.02 -4.31 -28.95
N GLY A 77 -0.79 -4.83 -28.85
CA GLY A 77 0.06 -5.09 -30.02
C GLY A 77 -0.55 -6.11 -30.98
N ARG A 78 -1.13 -7.21 -30.46
CA ARG A 78 -1.86 -8.20 -31.26
C ARG A 78 -3.05 -7.59 -31.99
N ARG A 79 -3.83 -6.74 -31.31
CA ARG A 79 -5.00 -6.08 -31.91
C ARG A 79 -4.61 -5.15 -33.05
N ILE A 80 -3.52 -4.39 -32.89
CA ILE A 80 -2.98 -3.54 -33.97
C ILE A 80 -2.53 -4.40 -35.16
N GLU A 81 -1.85 -5.52 -34.91
CA GLU A 81 -1.42 -6.43 -35.97
C GLU A 81 -2.60 -7.02 -36.74
N ILE A 82 -3.63 -7.51 -36.03
CA ILE A 82 -4.85 -8.05 -36.65
C ILE A 82 -5.58 -6.97 -37.45
N ALA A 83 -5.75 -5.77 -36.89
CA ALA A 83 -6.37 -4.65 -37.60
C ALA A 83 -5.60 -4.27 -38.87
N GLY A 84 -4.26 -4.28 -38.82
CA GLY A 84 -3.40 -4.07 -39.98
C GLY A 84 -3.55 -5.16 -41.05
N ARG A 85 -3.67 -6.43 -40.65
CA ARG A 85 -3.95 -7.54 -41.58
C ARG A 85 -5.32 -7.39 -42.25
N VAL A 86 -6.37 -7.09 -41.49
CA VAL A 86 -7.73 -6.88 -42.02
C VAL A 86 -7.78 -5.69 -42.98
N ARG A 87 -7.16 -4.56 -42.63
CA ARG A 87 -7.11 -3.38 -43.50
C ARG A 87 -6.41 -3.66 -44.83
N ARG A 88 -5.30 -4.40 -44.81
CA ARG A 88 -4.60 -4.82 -46.04
C ARG A 88 -5.46 -5.72 -46.90
N ALA A 89 -6.14 -6.71 -46.30
CA ALA A 89 -7.06 -7.59 -47.01
C ALA A 89 -8.22 -6.81 -47.66
N MET A 90 -8.82 -5.85 -46.95
CA MET A 90 -9.89 -5.01 -47.51
C MET A 90 -9.42 -4.07 -48.63
N SER A 91 -8.17 -3.59 -48.59
CA SER A 91 -7.64 -2.72 -49.67
C SER A 91 -7.31 -3.45 -50.97
N GLN A 92 -7.28 -4.78 -50.95
CA GLN A 92 -7.01 -5.60 -52.15
C GLN A 92 -8.29 -6.07 -52.86
N MET A 93 -9.46 -5.62 -52.39
CA MET A 93 -10.78 -5.92 -52.94
C MET A 93 -11.40 -4.65 -53.53
#